data_AF-A0A0J7KDX5-F1
#
_entry.id   AF-A0A0J7KDX5-F1
#
_cell.length_a   1.000
_cell.length_b   1.000
_cell.length_c   1.000
_cell.angle_alpha   90.00
_cell.angle_beta   90.00
_cell.angle_gamma   90.00
#
_symmetry.space_group_name_H-M   'P 1'
#
loop_
_entity.id
_entity.type
_entity.pdbx_description
1 polymer ?
#
loop_
_entity_poly.entity_id
_entity_poly.type
_entity_poly.pdbx_seq_one_letter_code
_entity_poly.pdbx_strand_id
1 'polypeptide(L)'
;MCRRWNLKKLDKDRFKAALSWSGFEPDVEDRTDIQRMITWLDRVMQEACDVTARIGLKKTRRQAYWWQDSVATLQNECIHARRLWQRAKKRRRRQQEEIDELGAAYKLKRKDLRTEIARLKSLAWQELISSIDEDPWGLPYRLVLRKLKAATSSLTELLDPEVLSELLDSLFPRSNRPDPMTDWSDFVWSNNWTVYPGEVSKVIRERTASSTKAPGPDGYVLTLWKQAPSKILDWIRHIFNECLINGVFPSAWKRANLVLIPKGSKPGAPEGRLPKVRPICLLDEIGKAFERIIAERILQWQDIHPDSRLAANQFGFTRGRSTCDALLLVKEITSRAIKIDGGFAFVITLDIRNAFNSIPWPVICRALRRKGFSTYICRILDSYLCDRVIRYIGQNGRRYERAMEAGVPQGSVLGPILWNISYDDILSIDSDDDNSNIICYADNTLIVVTVEPVTQIIDASVDQPVVPVGSQQLWVRLDRIQSVESEGQGSRDATPSPGPPMK
;
A
#
# COMPACT_ATOMS: atom_id res chain seq x y z
N MET A 1 -20.15 -1.82 6.41
CA MET A 1 -19.75 -2.14 5.02
C MET A 1 -18.62 -1.21 4.59
N CYS A 2 -17.68 -1.62 3.73
CA CYS A 2 -16.70 -0.69 3.15
C CYS A 2 -17.46 0.14 2.12
N ARG A 3 -17.43 1.46 2.27
CA ARG A 3 -17.99 2.35 1.26
C ARG A 3 -17.24 2.10 -0.05
N ARG A 4 -17.98 1.91 -1.14
CA ARG A 4 -17.42 1.69 -2.48
C ARG A 4 -18.27 2.48 -3.46
N TRP A 5 -17.60 3.22 -4.34
CA TRP A 5 -18.24 4.03 -5.38
C TRP A 5 -17.67 3.68 -6.75
N ASN A 6 -18.48 3.88 -7.79
CA ASN A 6 -18.04 3.68 -9.18
C ASN A 6 -17.48 4.98 -9.75
N LEU A 7 -16.20 5.24 -9.45
CA LEU A 7 -15.52 6.46 -9.85
C LEU A 7 -15.41 6.65 -11.37
N LYS A 8 -15.55 5.58 -12.16
CA LYS A 8 -15.60 5.69 -13.63
C LYS A 8 -16.85 6.39 -14.15
N LYS A 9 -17.91 6.43 -13.35
CA LYS A 9 -19.19 7.09 -13.67
C LYS A 9 -19.40 8.37 -12.88
N LEU A 10 -18.34 8.88 -12.23
CA LEU A 10 -18.42 10.11 -11.43
C LEU A 10 -18.71 11.30 -12.35
N ASP A 11 -19.87 11.92 -12.16
CA ASP A 11 -20.18 13.24 -12.70
C ASP A 11 -19.45 14.29 -11.85
N LYS A 12 -18.39 14.89 -12.41
CA LYS A 12 -17.52 15.83 -11.68
C LYS A 12 -18.22 17.13 -11.35
N ASP A 13 -19.08 17.63 -12.22
CA ASP A 13 -19.72 18.94 -12.05
C ASP A 13 -20.82 18.83 -11.00
N ARG A 14 -21.61 17.76 -11.06
CA ARG A 14 -22.58 17.45 -10.01
C ARG A 14 -21.90 17.17 -8.67
N PHE A 15 -20.71 16.56 -8.67
CA PHE A 15 -19.96 16.27 -7.45
C PHE A 15 -19.45 17.54 -6.78
N LYS A 16 -18.87 18.46 -7.58
CA LYS A 16 -18.47 19.79 -7.11
C LYS A 16 -19.65 20.59 -6.59
N ALA A 17 -20.77 20.60 -7.31
CA ALA A 17 -21.98 21.32 -6.89
C ALA A 17 -22.51 20.77 -5.56
N ALA A 18 -22.55 19.44 -5.40
CA ALA A 18 -22.95 18.81 -4.14
C ALA A 18 -22.03 19.21 -2.98
N LEU A 19 -20.71 19.14 -3.17
CA LEU A 19 -19.73 19.56 -2.16
C LEU A 19 -19.81 21.06 -1.84
N SER A 20 -20.06 21.92 -2.82
CA SER A 20 -20.21 23.36 -2.58
C SER A 20 -21.48 23.66 -1.77
N TRP A 21 -22.55 22.89 -1.96
CA TRP A 21 -23.80 23.07 -1.24
C TRP A 21 -23.72 22.55 0.20
N SER A 22 -23.30 21.31 0.41
CA SER A 22 -23.21 20.71 1.75
C SER A 22 -21.95 21.12 2.53
N GLY A 23 -20.92 21.56 1.82
CA GLY A 23 -19.61 21.95 2.38
C GLY A 23 -19.43 23.45 2.61
N PHE A 24 -20.50 24.24 2.49
CA PHE A 24 -20.40 25.69 2.66
C PHE A 24 -19.95 26.05 4.09
N GLU A 25 -20.59 25.45 5.10
CA GLU A 25 -20.28 25.68 6.51
C GLU A 25 -20.52 24.41 7.34
N PRO A 26 -19.64 24.09 8.31
CA PRO A 26 -19.85 23.02 9.27
C PRO A 26 -21.04 23.32 10.17
N ASP A 27 -21.94 22.35 10.29
CA ASP A 27 -23.02 22.32 11.29
C ASP A 27 -22.49 21.82 12.66
N VAL A 28 -21.30 22.31 13.04
CA VAL A 28 -20.63 21.94 14.29
C VAL A 28 -20.56 23.19 15.17
N GLU A 29 -21.13 23.08 16.37
CA GLU A 29 -21.15 24.17 17.37
C GLU A 29 -19.73 24.61 17.76
N ASP A 30 -18.88 23.63 18.11
CA ASP A 30 -17.49 23.85 18.45
C ASP A 30 -16.57 23.42 17.29
N ARG A 31 -16.02 24.41 16.59
CA ARG A 31 -15.12 24.21 15.45
C ARG A 31 -13.69 23.84 15.87
N THR A 32 -13.39 23.86 17.17
CA THR A 32 -12.12 23.37 17.73
C THR A 32 -12.19 21.87 18.01
N ASP A 33 -13.38 21.27 18.06
CA ASP A 33 -13.56 19.82 18.18
C ASP A 33 -13.18 19.12 16.86
N ILE A 34 -11.93 18.66 16.81
CA ILE A 34 -11.32 17.94 15.69
C ILE A 34 -12.15 16.72 15.28
N GLN A 35 -12.69 15.97 16.24
CA GLN A 35 -13.40 14.71 15.96
C GLN A 35 -14.76 14.99 15.31
N ARG A 36 -15.50 15.99 15.80
CA ARG A 36 -16.76 16.42 15.17
C ARG A 36 -16.52 16.97 13.76
N MET A 37 -15.48 17.80 13.59
CA MET A 37 -15.13 18.37 12.29
C MET A 37 -14.75 17.31 11.25
N ILE A 38 -14.00 16.28 11.63
CA ILE A 38 -13.68 15.14 10.74
C ILE A 38 -14.94 14.34 10.41
N THR A 39 -15.82 14.11 11.39
CA THR A 39 -17.08 13.40 11.17
C THR A 39 -17.99 14.16 10.20
N TRP A 40 -18.06 15.48 10.32
CA TRP A 40 -18.75 16.35 9.38
C TRP A 40 -18.16 16.25 7.96
N LEU A 41 -16.83 16.36 7.84
CA LEU A 41 -16.15 16.29 6.55
C LEU A 41 -16.38 14.94 5.85
N ASP A 42 -16.34 13.84 6.62
CA ASP A 42 -16.66 12.50 6.15
C ASP A 42 -18.11 12.40 5.64
N ARG A 43 -19.08 12.94 6.38
CA ARG A 43 -20.50 12.97 5.99
C ARG A 43 -20.70 13.76 4.69
N VAL A 44 -20.16 14.97 4.60
CA VAL A 44 -20.23 15.83 3.40
C VAL A 44 -19.66 15.10 2.17
N MET A 45 -18.52 14.44 2.34
CA MET A 45 -17.87 13.69 1.27
C MET A 45 -18.67 12.44 0.87
N GLN A 46 -19.27 11.75 1.85
CA GLN A 46 -20.15 10.61 1.62
C GLN A 46 -21.38 11.01 0.80
N GLU A 47 -22.09 12.05 1.21
CA GLU A 47 -23.30 12.53 0.55
C GLU A 47 -23.02 12.93 -0.91
N ALA A 48 -21.93 13.66 -1.15
CA ALA A 48 -21.53 14.04 -2.50
C ALA A 48 -21.21 12.81 -3.37
N CYS A 49 -20.52 11.81 -2.82
CA CYS A 49 -20.22 10.57 -3.53
C CYS A 49 -21.49 9.72 -3.77
N ASP A 50 -22.41 9.69 -2.81
CA ASP A 50 -23.67 8.96 -2.90
C ASP A 50 -24.63 9.59 -3.90
N VAL A 51 -24.54 10.89 -4.20
CA VAL A 51 -25.34 11.51 -5.26
C VAL A 51 -24.77 11.23 -6.66
N THR A 52 -23.45 11.04 -6.78
CA THR A 52 -22.76 11.16 -8.08
C THR A 52 -22.07 9.89 -8.57
N ALA A 53 -21.73 8.96 -7.68
CA ALA A 53 -20.90 7.80 -7.98
C ALA A 53 -21.47 6.48 -7.42
N ARG A 54 -22.79 6.38 -7.24
CA ARG A 54 -23.43 5.14 -6.77
C ARG A 54 -22.99 3.93 -7.61
N ILE A 55 -22.74 2.81 -6.94
CA ILE A 55 -22.64 1.52 -7.60
C ILE A 55 -24.03 1.21 -8.15
N GLY A 56 -24.25 1.51 -9.43
CA GLY A 56 -25.50 1.20 -10.09
C GLY A 56 -25.86 -0.29 -9.93
N LEU A 57 -27.16 -0.56 -9.83
CA LEU A 57 -27.72 -1.92 -9.84
C LEU A 57 -27.14 -2.73 -11.02
N LYS A 58 -27.02 -4.05 -10.79
CA LYS A 58 -26.45 -5.09 -11.68
C LYS A 58 -26.45 -4.67 -13.16
N LYS A 59 -25.27 -4.71 -13.78
CA LYS A 59 -25.10 -4.59 -15.24
C LYS A 59 -26.25 -5.30 -15.96
N THR A 60 -26.87 -4.63 -16.92
CA THR A 60 -27.74 -5.31 -17.90
C THR A 60 -27.00 -6.56 -18.38
N ARG A 61 -27.65 -7.72 -18.32
CA ARG A 61 -27.05 -8.95 -18.84
C ARG A 61 -26.70 -8.67 -20.29
N ARG A 62 -25.40 -8.59 -20.59
CA ARG A 62 -24.93 -8.47 -21.97
C ARG A 62 -25.47 -9.70 -22.71
N GLN A 63 -25.98 -9.48 -23.92
CA GLN A 63 -26.44 -10.57 -24.77
C GLN A 63 -25.33 -11.61 -24.90
N ALA A 64 -25.71 -12.88 -24.88
CA ALA A 64 -24.75 -13.96 -25.08
C ALA A 64 -24.15 -13.84 -26.49
N TYR A 65 -22.89 -14.23 -26.67
CA TYR A 65 -22.22 -14.12 -27.97
C TYR A 65 -22.91 -14.95 -29.07
N TRP A 66 -23.67 -15.99 -28.71
CA TRP A 66 -24.46 -16.84 -29.61
C TRP A 66 -25.90 -16.33 -29.81
N TRP A 67 -26.26 -15.19 -29.22
CA TRP A 67 -27.62 -14.65 -29.29
C TRP A 67 -27.91 -14.07 -30.68
N GLN A 68 -29.08 -14.41 -31.24
CA GLN A 68 -29.59 -13.88 -32.51
C GLN A 68 -31.09 -13.57 -32.39
N ASP A 69 -31.63 -12.78 -33.32
CA ASP A 69 -33.02 -12.35 -33.31
C ASP A 69 -34.01 -13.51 -33.46
N SER A 70 -33.63 -14.62 -34.11
CA SER A 70 -34.43 -15.85 -34.19
C SER A 70 -34.80 -16.40 -32.81
N VAL A 71 -33.88 -16.35 -31.85
CA VAL A 71 -34.11 -16.78 -30.46
C VAL A 71 -35.04 -15.83 -29.74
N ALA A 72 -34.94 -14.52 -30.01
CA ALA A 72 -35.81 -13.53 -29.40
C ALA A 72 -37.28 -13.74 -29.81
N THR A 73 -37.52 -14.00 -31.10
CA THR A 73 -38.85 -14.31 -31.64
C THR A 73 -39.42 -15.59 -31.02
N LEU A 74 -38.66 -16.70 -31.03
CA LEU A 74 -39.08 -17.96 -30.42
C LEU A 74 -39.27 -17.86 -28.91
N GLN A 75 -38.47 -17.04 -28.22
CA GLN A 75 -38.62 -16.78 -26.79
C GLN A 75 -39.93 -16.04 -26.50
N ASN A 76 -40.27 -15.03 -27.30
CA ASN A 76 -41.52 -14.28 -27.16
C ASN A 76 -42.73 -15.19 -27.40
N GLU A 77 -42.71 -16.01 -28.45
CA GLU A 77 -43.75 -16.99 -28.74
C GLU A 77 -43.92 -18.02 -27.61
N CYS A 78 -42.82 -18.55 -27.08
CA CYS A 78 -42.82 -19.50 -25.97
C CYS A 78 -43.37 -18.86 -24.67
N ILE A 79 -42.98 -17.62 -24.37
CA ILE A 79 -43.51 -16.85 -23.22
C ILE A 79 -45.00 -16.58 -23.41
N HIS A 80 -45.44 -16.22 -24.62
CA HIS A 80 -46.84 -15.99 -24.94
C HIS A 80 -47.68 -17.27 -24.74
N ALA A 81 -47.25 -18.39 -25.32
CA ALA A 81 -47.90 -19.69 -25.15
C ALA A 81 -47.95 -20.14 -23.66
N ARG A 82 -46.87 -19.92 -22.91
CA ARG A 82 -46.84 -20.18 -21.46
C ARG A 82 -47.88 -19.35 -20.70
N ARG A 83 -48.00 -18.06 -21.04
CA ARG A 83 -48.96 -17.15 -20.39
C ARG A 83 -50.40 -17.57 -20.69
N LEU A 84 -50.71 -17.97 -21.92
CA LEU A 84 -52.03 -18.48 -22.30
C LEU A 84 -52.40 -19.75 -21.52
N TRP A 85 -51.50 -20.74 -21.49
CA TRP A 85 -51.69 -21.97 -20.71
C TRP A 85 -51.87 -21.72 -19.21
N GLN A 86 -51.07 -20.82 -18.61
CA GLN A 86 -51.19 -20.45 -17.20
C GLN A 86 -52.50 -19.72 -16.88
N ARG A 87 -53.01 -18.90 -17.81
CA ARG A 87 -54.31 -18.22 -17.68
C ARG A 87 -55.46 -19.22 -17.76
N ALA A 88 -55.42 -20.16 -18.72
CA ALA A 88 -56.44 -21.21 -18.87
C ALA A 88 -56.58 -22.06 -17.59
N LYS A 89 -55.47 -22.41 -16.95
CA LYS A 89 -55.45 -23.12 -15.65
C LYS A 89 -56.10 -22.36 -14.48
N LYS A 90 -56.16 -21.03 -14.55
CA LYS A 90 -56.69 -20.16 -13.48
C LYS A 90 -58.16 -19.75 -13.69
N ARG A 91 -58.81 -20.16 -14.80
CA ARG A 91 -60.22 -19.83 -15.06
C ARG A 91 -61.17 -20.59 -14.12
N ARG A 92 -62.32 -19.98 -13.78
CA ARG A 92 -63.36 -20.56 -12.91
C ARG A 92 -64.11 -21.74 -13.54
N ARG A 93 -64.41 -21.68 -14.85
CA ARG A 93 -64.88 -22.83 -15.64
C ARG A 93 -63.68 -23.41 -16.38
N ARG A 94 -63.26 -24.62 -15.99
CA ARG A 94 -62.12 -25.32 -16.58
C ARG A 94 -62.60 -26.24 -17.69
N GLN A 95 -62.17 -25.99 -18.91
CA GLN A 95 -62.28 -26.95 -20.01
C GLN A 95 -60.95 -27.68 -20.10
N GLN A 96 -60.97 -28.99 -19.80
CA GLN A 96 -59.75 -29.78 -19.67
C GLN A 96 -59.04 -29.93 -21.01
N GLU A 97 -59.80 -30.13 -22.09
CA GLU A 97 -59.29 -30.20 -23.48
C GLU A 97 -58.54 -28.93 -23.89
N GLU A 98 -59.10 -27.73 -23.65
CA GLU A 98 -58.45 -26.45 -23.96
C GLU A 98 -57.11 -26.28 -23.19
N ILE A 99 -57.05 -26.73 -21.93
CA ILE A 99 -55.83 -26.67 -21.11
C ILE A 99 -54.76 -27.62 -21.65
N ASP A 100 -55.15 -28.80 -22.13
CA ASP A 100 -54.25 -29.82 -22.65
C ASP A 100 -53.72 -29.42 -24.04
N GLU A 101 -54.54 -28.85 -24.91
CA GLU A 101 -54.15 -28.28 -26.20
C GLU A 101 -53.16 -27.11 -26.03
N LEU A 102 -53.48 -26.12 -25.18
CA LEU A 102 -52.58 -25.00 -24.88
C LEU A 102 -51.28 -25.49 -24.21
N GLY A 103 -51.37 -26.57 -23.43
CA GLY A 103 -50.22 -27.25 -22.83
C GLY A 103 -49.31 -27.91 -23.87
N ALA A 104 -49.89 -28.59 -24.86
CA ALA A 104 -49.19 -29.18 -25.98
C ALA A 104 -48.50 -28.10 -26.84
N ALA A 105 -49.21 -27.00 -27.14
CA ALA A 105 -48.66 -25.87 -27.87
C ALA A 105 -47.45 -25.22 -27.16
N TYR A 106 -47.53 -25.02 -25.84
CA TYR A 106 -46.39 -24.53 -25.06
C TYR A 106 -45.20 -25.52 -25.07
N LYS A 107 -45.46 -26.83 -24.94
CA LYS A 107 -44.39 -27.85 -25.01
C LYS A 107 -43.67 -27.82 -26.35
N LEU A 108 -44.40 -27.67 -27.45
CA LEU A 108 -43.86 -27.56 -28.80
C LEU A 108 -42.98 -26.30 -28.95
N LYS A 109 -43.52 -25.12 -28.64
CA LYS A 109 -42.75 -23.86 -28.71
C LYS A 109 -41.52 -23.84 -27.79
N ARG A 110 -41.59 -24.52 -26.65
CA ARG A 110 -40.43 -24.72 -25.76
C ARG A 110 -39.38 -25.66 -26.36
N LYS A 111 -39.81 -26.70 -27.08
CA LYS A 111 -38.91 -27.60 -27.81
C LYS A 111 -38.19 -26.84 -28.92
N ASP A 112 -38.92 -26.09 -29.73
CA ASP A 112 -38.37 -25.29 -30.84
C ASP A 112 -37.32 -24.29 -30.33
N LEU A 113 -37.65 -23.54 -29.27
CA LEU A 113 -36.72 -22.61 -28.63
C LEU A 113 -35.45 -23.32 -28.11
N ARG A 114 -35.58 -24.52 -27.53
CA ARG A 114 -34.43 -25.29 -27.03
C ARG A 114 -33.55 -25.78 -28.17
N THR A 115 -34.16 -26.28 -29.24
CA THR A 115 -33.44 -26.76 -30.43
C THR A 115 -32.67 -25.62 -31.07
N GLU A 116 -33.28 -24.46 -31.24
CA GLU A 116 -32.61 -23.30 -31.84
C GLU A 116 -31.48 -22.75 -30.97
N ILE A 117 -31.68 -22.68 -29.64
CA ILE A 117 -30.60 -22.34 -28.71
C ILE A 117 -29.44 -23.33 -28.79
N ALA A 118 -29.73 -24.64 -28.89
CA ALA A 118 -28.69 -25.66 -29.01
C ALA A 118 -27.91 -25.51 -30.33
N ARG A 119 -28.63 -25.34 -31.45
CA ARG A 119 -28.04 -25.12 -32.78
C ARG A 119 -27.12 -23.90 -32.79
N LEU A 120 -27.60 -22.75 -32.30
CA LEU A 120 -26.82 -21.52 -32.28
C LEU A 120 -25.62 -21.57 -31.33
N LYS A 121 -25.74 -22.26 -30.19
CA LYS A 121 -24.59 -22.48 -29.32
C LYS A 121 -23.52 -23.34 -29.99
N SER A 122 -23.91 -24.40 -30.70
CA SER A 122 -22.97 -25.26 -31.42
C SER A 122 -22.28 -24.50 -32.56
N LEU A 123 -23.05 -23.75 -33.36
CA LEU A 123 -22.53 -22.95 -34.46
C LEU A 123 -21.57 -21.87 -33.95
N ALA A 124 -21.99 -21.09 -32.95
CA ALA A 124 -21.15 -20.07 -32.37
C ALA A 124 -19.91 -20.65 -31.64
N TRP A 125 -19.97 -21.89 -31.16
CA TRP A 125 -18.80 -22.57 -30.59
C TRP A 125 -17.80 -23.00 -31.66
N GLN A 126 -18.29 -23.50 -32.81
CA GLN A 126 -17.43 -23.81 -33.96
C GLN A 126 -16.75 -22.56 -34.51
N GLU A 127 -17.51 -21.47 -34.71
CA GLU A 127 -16.95 -20.17 -35.12
C GLU A 127 -15.95 -19.63 -34.09
N LEU A 128 -16.21 -19.83 -32.80
CA LEU A 128 -15.29 -19.42 -31.75
C LEU A 128 -13.98 -20.23 -31.81
N ILE A 129 -14.03 -21.53 -32.07
CA ILE A 129 -12.84 -22.37 -32.23
C ILE A 129 -12.06 -21.94 -33.48
N SER A 130 -12.73 -21.77 -34.62
CA SER A 130 -12.04 -21.36 -35.86
C SER A 130 -11.39 -19.98 -35.71
N SER A 131 -11.97 -19.08 -34.93
CA SER A 131 -11.37 -17.76 -34.66
C SER A 131 -10.09 -17.81 -33.82
N ILE A 132 -9.78 -18.93 -33.14
CA ILE A 132 -8.54 -19.07 -32.36
C ILE A 132 -7.32 -19.10 -33.28
N ASP A 133 -7.44 -19.78 -34.41
CA ASP A 133 -6.33 -19.94 -35.36
C ASP A 133 -6.03 -18.63 -36.11
N GLU A 134 -7.04 -17.76 -36.25
CA GLU A 134 -6.91 -16.43 -36.86
C GLU A 134 -6.41 -15.36 -35.87
N ASP A 135 -6.98 -15.33 -34.65
CA ASP A 135 -6.58 -14.41 -33.57
C ASP A 135 -6.54 -15.13 -32.21
N PRO A 136 -5.37 -15.68 -31.83
CA PRO A 136 -5.17 -16.36 -30.55
C PRO A 136 -5.49 -15.48 -29.33
N TRP A 137 -5.47 -14.15 -29.47
CA TRP A 137 -5.70 -13.17 -28.39
C TRP A 137 -7.08 -12.50 -28.45
N GLY A 138 -7.94 -12.98 -29.36
CA GLY A 138 -9.24 -12.40 -29.69
C GLY A 138 -10.34 -12.72 -28.69
N LEU A 139 -11.55 -12.93 -29.21
CA LEU A 139 -12.74 -13.22 -28.41
C LEU A 139 -12.60 -14.47 -27.49
N PRO A 140 -12.04 -15.60 -27.94
CA PRO A 140 -11.88 -16.80 -27.11
C PRO A 140 -11.02 -16.55 -25.87
N TYR A 141 -9.84 -15.95 -26.05
CA TYR A 141 -8.92 -15.58 -24.98
C TYR A 141 -9.55 -14.62 -23.97
N ARG A 142 -10.23 -13.56 -24.45
CA ARG A 142 -10.94 -12.60 -23.60
C ARG A 142 -12.07 -13.23 -22.80
N LEU A 143 -12.81 -14.19 -23.38
CA LEU A 143 -13.88 -14.90 -22.69
C LEU A 143 -13.36 -15.73 -21.52
N VAL A 144 -12.24 -16.45 -21.72
CA VAL A 144 -11.59 -17.27 -20.68
C VAL A 144 -11.01 -16.39 -19.59
N LEU A 145 -10.17 -15.40 -19.93
CA LEU A 145 -9.58 -14.48 -18.95
C LEU A 145 -10.64 -13.75 -18.12
N ARG A 146 -11.80 -13.43 -18.71
CA ARG A 146 -12.88 -12.77 -17.97
C ARG A 146 -13.54 -13.69 -16.94
N LYS A 147 -13.53 -15.00 -17.17
CA LYS A 147 -13.99 -16.02 -16.20
C LYS A 147 -12.93 -16.34 -15.15
N LEU A 148 -11.65 -16.20 -15.48
CA LEU A 148 -10.53 -16.38 -14.56
C LEU A 148 -10.32 -15.20 -13.58
N LYS A 149 -11.04 -14.07 -13.73
CA LYS A 149 -11.06 -12.99 -12.73
C LYS A 149 -11.88 -13.39 -11.51
N ALA A 150 -11.41 -14.36 -10.74
CA ALA A 150 -11.78 -14.42 -9.34
C ALA A 150 -11.25 -13.14 -8.67
N ALA A 151 -12.12 -12.39 -8.01
CA ALA A 151 -11.64 -11.57 -6.91
C ALA A 151 -11.09 -12.58 -5.90
N THR A 152 -9.78 -12.80 -5.89
CA THR A 152 -9.15 -13.70 -4.92
C THR A 152 -9.41 -13.10 -3.55
N SER A 153 -9.98 -13.89 -2.65
CA SER A 153 -10.13 -13.51 -1.24
C SER A 153 -8.78 -13.06 -0.72
N SER A 154 -8.78 -12.05 0.16
CA SER A 154 -7.53 -11.58 0.75
C SER A 154 -6.85 -12.71 1.52
N LEU A 155 -5.52 -12.66 1.68
CA LEU A 155 -4.80 -13.73 2.38
C LEU A 155 -5.31 -13.90 3.83
N THR A 156 -5.78 -12.83 4.46
CA THR A 156 -6.38 -12.87 5.81
C THR A 156 -7.72 -13.62 5.84
N GLU A 157 -8.42 -13.71 4.71
CA GLU A 157 -9.65 -14.51 4.57
C GLU A 157 -9.36 -15.98 4.21
N LEU A 158 -8.15 -16.29 3.72
CA LEU A 158 -7.77 -17.64 3.30
C LEU A 158 -7.06 -18.42 4.40
N LEU A 159 -6.34 -17.73 5.30
CA LEU A 159 -5.61 -18.36 6.40
C LEU A 159 -6.53 -18.77 7.53
N ASP A 160 -6.17 -19.88 8.19
CA ASP A 160 -6.77 -20.29 9.46
C ASP A 160 -6.58 -19.19 10.54
N PRO A 161 -7.55 -18.95 11.43
CA PRO A 161 -7.46 -17.91 12.46
C PRO A 161 -6.22 -18.00 13.37
N GLU A 162 -5.77 -19.20 13.72
CA GLU A 162 -4.60 -19.38 14.60
C GLU A 162 -3.31 -18.99 13.88
N VAL A 163 -3.13 -19.51 12.65
CA VAL A 163 -2.00 -19.18 11.78
C VAL A 163 -1.98 -17.69 11.44
N LEU A 164 -3.14 -17.08 11.22
CA LEU A 164 -3.26 -15.65 10.98
C LEU A 164 -2.85 -14.85 12.23
N SER A 165 -3.26 -15.28 13.43
CA SER A 165 -2.85 -14.60 14.66
C SER A 165 -1.33 -14.64 14.83
N GLU A 166 -0.71 -15.81 14.68
CA GLU A 166 0.74 -15.98 14.79
C GLU A 166 1.49 -15.14 13.73
N LEU A 167 0.98 -15.11 12.49
CA LEU A 167 1.51 -14.26 11.43
C LEU A 167 1.44 -12.78 11.81
N LEU A 168 0.30 -12.32 12.33
CA LEU A 168 0.13 -10.94 12.75
C LEU A 168 1.01 -10.61 13.97
N ASP A 169 1.24 -11.55 14.88
CA ASP A 169 2.18 -11.39 16.00
C ASP A 169 3.63 -11.25 15.52
N SER A 170 4.03 -12.00 14.49
CA SER A 170 5.35 -11.83 13.88
C SER A 170 5.50 -10.53 13.07
N LEU A 171 4.41 -9.99 12.50
CA LEU A 171 4.45 -8.79 11.67
C LEU A 171 4.26 -7.50 12.47
N PHE A 172 3.47 -7.55 13.54
CA PHE A 172 3.15 -6.43 14.42
C PHE A 172 3.44 -6.84 15.86
N PRO A 173 4.72 -6.84 16.25
CA PRO A 173 5.14 -7.25 17.58
C PRO A 173 4.56 -6.33 18.65
N ARG A 174 4.28 -6.92 19.81
CA ARG A 174 3.84 -6.18 20.99
C ARG A 174 5.05 -5.53 21.67
N SER A 175 4.86 -4.32 22.16
CA SER A 175 5.89 -3.63 22.93
C SER A 175 5.75 -4.04 24.39
N ASN A 176 6.76 -4.69 24.95
CA ASN A 176 6.78 -5.07 26.38
C ASN A 176 7.05 -3.87 27.31
N ARG A 177 7.17 -2.65 26.78
CA ARG A 177 7.42 -1.44 27.57
C ARG A 177 6.29 -0.44 27.31
N PRO A 178 5.63 0.06 28.37
CA PRO A 178 4.68 1.15 28.21
C PRO A 178 5.42 2.38 27.70
N ASP A 179 4.84 3.06 26.73
CA ASP A 179 5.41 4.30 26.22
C ASP A 179 5.17 5.40 27.26
N PRO A 180 6.24 6.00 27.82
CA PRO A 180 6.05 7.10 28.75
C PRO A 180 5.41 8.27 27.98
N MET A 181 4.16 8.58 28.32
CA MET A 181 3.48 9.74 27.78
C MET A 181 4.28 10.97 28.21
N THR A 182 4.72 11.75 27.24
CA THR A 182 5.44 12.98 27.54
C THR A 182 4.45 14.04 27.97
N ASP A 183 4.78 14.72 29.06
CA ASP A 183 4.02 15.86 29.48
C ASP A 183 4.29 17.04 28.53
N TRP A 184 3.22 17.54 27.94
CA TRP A 184 3.22 18.68 27.02
C TRP A 184 2.48 19.88 27.63
N SER A 185 2.28 19.89 28.95
CA SER A 185 1.58 20.95 29.70
C SER A 185 2.17 22.34 29.48
N ASP A 186 3.50 22.46 29.40
CA ASP A 186 4.23 23.73 29.19
C ASP A 186 4.29 24.18 27.72
N PHE A 187 3.59 23.51 26.81
CA PHE A 187 3.63 23.82 25.39
C PHE A 187 2.98 25.18 25.08
N VAL A 188 3.71 26.03 24.35
CA VAL A 188 3.20 27.31 23.83
C VAL A 188 3.15 27.27 22.32
N TRP A 189 1.98 27.55 21.75
CA TRP A 189 1.78 27.65 20.30
C TRP A 189 2.41 28.92 19.73
N SER A 190 2.96 28.81 18.52
CA SER A 190 3.47 29.94 17.75
C SER A 190 2.85 30.01 16.36
N ASN A 191 2.45 31.22 15.95
CA ASN A 191 1.74 31.45 14.69
C ASN A 191 2.57 31.13 13.44
N ASN A 192 3.91 31.07 13.56
CA ASN A 192 4.79 30.66 12.46
C ASN A 192 4.63 29.18 12.06
N TRP A 193 4.01 28.35 12.91
CA TRP A 193 3.73 26.94 12.64
C TRP A 193 2.39 26.70 11.93
N THR A 194 1.63 27.77 11.66
CA THR A 194 0.34 27.69 10.99
C THR A 194 0.48 27.14 9.57
N VAL A 195 -0.46 26.28 9.18
CA VAL A 195 -0.62 25.77 7.83
C VAL A 195 -1.32 26.82 6.96
N TYR A 196 -0.67 27.18 5.86
CA TYR A 196 -1.20 28.12 4.88
C TYR A 196 -2.06 27.42 3.81
N PRO A 197 -3.03 28.12 3.19
CA PRO A 197 -3.89 27.54 2.14
C PRO A 197 -3.11 26.92 0.96
N GLY A 198 -1.98 27.52 0.60
CA GLY A 198 -1.10 27.02 -0.47
C GLY A 198 -0.54 25.62 -0.17
N GLU A 199 -0.22 25.32 1.09
CA GLU A 199 0.32 24.01 1.50
C GLU A 199 -0.71 22.91 1.30
N VAL A 200 -1.97 23.15 1.73
CA VAL A 200 -3.06 22.18 1.58
C VAL A 200 -3.37 21.94 0.10
N SER A 201 -3.41 23.01 -0.70
CA SER A 201 -3.59 22.90 -2.15
C SER A 201 -2.46 22.08 -2.79
N LYS A 202 -1.20 22.33 -2.43
CA LYS A 202 -0.02 21.59 -2.94
C LYS A 202 -0.13 20.09 -2.64
N VAL A 203 -0.42 19.70 -1.39
CA VAL A 203 -0.44 18.28 -1.00
C VAL A 203 -1.64 17.48 -1.53
N ILE A 204 -2.73 18.17 -1.93
CA ILE A 204 -3.95 17.55 -2.48
C ILE A 204 -4.02 17.65 -4.00
N ARG A 205 -3.91 18.85 -4.58
CA ARG A 205 -4.17 19.12 -6.01
C ARG A 205 -3.00 18.79 -6.92
N GLU A 206 -1.77 19.12 -6.53
CA GLU A 206 -0.60 18.97 -7.40
C GLU A 206 -0.06 17.53 -7.43
N ARG A 207 -0.39 16.73 -6.41
CA ARG A 207 0.12 15.36 -6.29
C ARG A 207 -0.47 14.41 -7.34
N THR A 208 0.34 13.54 -7.93
CA THR A 208 -0.15 12.51 -8.86
C THR A 208 -1.17 11.58 -8.19
N ALA A 209 -2.37 11.50 -8.77
CA ALA A 209 -3.47 10.69 -8.27
C ALA A 209 -3.85 9.63 -9.30
N SER A 210 -4.27 8.45 -8.82
CA SER A 210 -4.81 7.40 -9.67
C SER A 210 -6.11 6.87 -9.06
N SER A 211 -7.13 6.70 -9.91
CA SER A 211 -8.42 6.13 -9.54
C SER A 211 -8.38 4.61 -9.35
N THR A 212 -7.24 3.97 -9.65
CA THR A 212 -7.02 2.53 -9.45
C THR A 212 -6.36 2.20 -8.12
N LYS A 213 -5.89 3.22 -7.37
CA LYS A 213 -5.32 3.00 -6.03
C LYS A 213 -6.41 2.59 -5.04
N ALA A 214 -6.09 1.66 -4.16
CA ALA A 214 -6.98 1.23 -3.09
C ALA A 214 -7.12 2.34 -2.04
N PRO A 215 -8.36 2.67 -1.60
CA PRO A 215 -8.58 3.68 -0.57
C PRO A 215 -8.28 3.16 0.85
N GLY A 216 -8.22 4.08 1.80
CA GLY A 216 -8.16 3.77 3.24
C GLY A 216 -9.50 3.28 3.80
N PRO A 217 -9.63 3.18 5.14
CA PRO A 217 -10.88 2.89 5.84
C PRO A 217 -12.07 3.77 5.44
N ASP A 218 -11.83 5.05 5.12
CA ASP A 218 -12.85 6.01 4.68
C ASP A 218 -13.51 5.66 3.32
N GLY A 219 -12.79 4.92 2.48
CA GLY A 219 -13.21 4.54 1.13
C GLY A 219 -12.94 5.61 0.06
N TYR A 220 -12.36 6.76 0.41
CA TYR A 220 -12.10 7.85 -0.51
C TYR A 220 -10.72 7.73 -1.15
N VAL A 221 -10.63 8.08 -2.43
CA VAL A 221 -9.36 8.15 -3.16
C VAL A 221 -8.99 9.61 -3.42
N LEU A 222 -7.70 9.87 -3.63
CA LEU A 222 -7.18 11.23 -3.82
C LEU A 222 -7.82 11.94 -5.02
N THR A 223 -8.25 11.21 -6.05
CA THR A 223 -8.92 11.81 -7.22
C THR A 223 -10.24 12.50 -6.88
N LEU A 224 -10.93 12.08 -5.81
CA LEU A 224 -12.15 12.75 -5.33
C LEU A 224 -11.79 14.05 -4.61
N TRP A 225 -10.82 14.01 -3.70
CA TRP A 225 -10.35 15.19 -2.96
C TRP A 225 -9.79 16.28 -3.88
N LYS A 226 -9.21 15.91 -5.03
CA LYS A 226 -8.81 16.88 -6.06
C LYS A 226 -9.95 17.68 -6.66
N GLN A 227 -11.19 17.17 -6.60
CA GLN A 227 -12.37 17.90 -7.06
C GLN A 227 -12.97 18.78 -5.96
N ALA A 228 -12.43 18.76 -4.74
CA ALA A 228 -12.96 19.56 -3.64
C ALA A 228 -12.87 21.06 -3.95
N PRO A 229 -13.97 21.81 -3.73
CA PRO A 229 -13.96 23.28 -3.79
C PRO A 229 -12.95 23.86 -2.80
N SER A 230 -12.44 25.07 -3.08
CA SER A 230 -11.46 25.73 -2.21
C SER A 230 -11.95 25.88 -0.77
N LYS A 231 -13.25 26.14 -0.58
CA LYS A 231 -13.88 26.22 0.75
C LYS A 231 -13.70 24.94 1.58
N ILE A 232 -13.83 23.75 0.97
CA ILE A 232 -13.55 22.47 1.64
C ILE A 232 -12.08 22.35 2.01
N LEU A 233 -11.17 22.82 1.15
CA LEU A 233 -9.74 22.82 1.45
C LEU A 233 -9.41 23.76 2.61
N ASP A 234 -10.12 24.88 2.75
CA ASP A 234 -9.98 25.79 3.88
C ASP A 234 -10.43 25.14 5.20
N TRP A 235 -11.49 24.32 5.16
CA TRP A 235 -11.91 23.53 6.33
C TRP A 235 -10.92 22.42 6.67
N ILE A 236 -10.35 21.74 5.67
CA ILE A 236 -9.26 20.77 5.90
C ILE A 236 -8.06 21.46 6.54
N ARG A 237 -7.69 22.65 6.05
CA ARG A 237 -6.63 23.49 6.64
C ARG A 237 -6.93 23.84 8.10
N HIS A 238 -8.17 24.26 8.39
CA HIS A 238 -8.61 24.54 9.76
C HIS A 238 -8.40 23.32 10.66
N ILE A 239 -8.88 22.15 10.24
CA ILE A 239 -8.67 20.89 10.98
C ILE A 239 -7.18 20.61 11.20
N PHE A 240 -6.33 20.78 10.19
CA PHE A 240 -4.88 20.57 10.34
C PHE A 240 -4.24 21.53 11.35
N ASN A 241 -4.65 22.80 11.35
CA ASN A 241 -4.17 23.77 12.35
C ASN A 241 -4.63 23.38 13.75
N GLU A 242 -5.90 23.03 13.94
CA GLU A 242 -6.40 22.55 15.24
C GLU A 242 -5.65 21.29 15.70
N CYS A 243 -5.33 20.37 14.79
CA CYS A 243 -4.51 19.19 15.12
C CYS A 243 -3.11 19.58 15.62
N LEU A 244 -2.45 20.55 14.97
CA LEU A 244 -1.10 21.00 15.36
C LEU A 244 -1.11 21.81 16.67
N ILE A 245 -2.09 22.70 16.86
CA ILE A 245 -2.26 23.50 18.07
C ILE A 245 -2.49 22.59 19.29
N ASN A 246 -3.40 21.64 19.15
CA ASN A 246 -3.76 20.72 20.22
C ASN A 246 -2.79 19.52 20.34
N GLY A 247 -1.86 19.36 19.38
CA GLY A 247 -0.94 18.22 19.35
C GLY A 247 -1.65 16.87 19.21
N VAL A 248 -2.83 16.85 18.55
CA VAL A 248 -3.67 15.66 18.41
C VAL A 248 -3.67 15.20 16.97
N PHE A 249 -3.14 14.00 16.72
CA PHE A 249 -3.36 13.31 15.46
C PHE A 249 -4.68 12.55 15.53
N PRO A 250 -5.63 12.78 14.62
CA PRO A 250 -6.98 12.21 14.74
C PRO A 250 -7.02 10.69 14.73
N SER A 251 -7.78 10.10 15.67
CA SER A 251 -8.00 8.65 15.76
C SER A 251 -8.52 8.05 14.45
N ALA A 252 -9.29 8.83 13.68
CA ALA A 252 -9.79 8.42 12.37
C ALA A 252 -8.66 8.04 11.41
N TRP A 253 -7.60 8.86 11.38
CA TRP A 253 -6.47 8.73 10.48
C TRP A 253 -5.38 7.79 11.01
N LYS A 254 -5.49 7.35 12.27
CA LYS A 254 -4.62 6.33 12.87
C LYS A 254 -5.01 4.90 12.49
N ARG A 255 -6.18 4.71 11.90
CA ARG A 255 -6.69 3.40 11.48
C ARG A 255 -6.23 3.07 10.06
N ALA A 256 -5.84 1.82 9.84
CA ALA A 256 -5.46 1.33 8.51
C ALA A 256 -6.21 0.05 8.15
N ASN A 257 -6.55 -0.13 6.86
CA ASN A 257 -6.94 -1.45 6.37
C ASN A 257 -5.67 -2.24 5.99
N LEU A 258 -5.48 -3.41 6.59
CA LEU A 258 -4.34 -4.29 6.33
C LEU A 258 -4.57 -5.12 5.07
N VAL A 259 -3.57 -5.15 4.20
CA VAL A 259 -3.50 -6.03 3.03
C VAL A 259 -2.16 -6.77 3.05
N LEU A 260 -2.20 -8.09 3.09
CA LEU A 260 -0.99 -8.92 3.06
C LEU A 260 -0.64 -9.31 1.63
N ILE A 261 0.55 -8.90 1.15
CA ILE A 261 1.06 -9.22 -0.19
C ILE A 261 2.14 -10.31 -0.08
N PRO A 262 1.98 -11.50 -0.68
CA PRO A 262 3.00 -12.55 -0.65
C PRO A 262 4.35 -12.10 -1.26
N LYS A 263 5.47 -12.47 -0.63
CA LYS A 263 6.84 -12.16 -1.09
C LYS A 263 7.37 -13.12 -2.17
N GLY A 264 6.58 -14.08 -2.68
CA GLY A 264 7.00 -15.01 -3.74
C GLY A 264 5.86 -15.88 -4.29
N SER A 265 6.09 -16.48 -5.45
CA SER A 265 5.12 -17.24 -6.27
C SER A 265 5.23 -18.76 -6.13
N LYS A 266 5.60 -19.29 -4.95
CA LYS A 266 5.53 -20.74 -4.70
C LYS A 266 4.33 -21.07 -3.82
N PRO A 267 3.26 -21.70 -4.36
CA PRO A 267 2.30 -22.42 -3.55
C PRO A 267 3.03 -23.62 -2.92
N GLY A 268 2.96 -23.75 -1.60
CA GLY A 268 3.74 -24.73 -0.85
C GLY A 268 4.91 -24.10 -0.12
N ALA A 269 4.63 -23.29 0.90
CA ALA A 269 5.56 -23.23 2.01
C ALA A 269 5.65 -24.65 2.59
N PRO A 270 6.85 -25.16 2.93
CA PRO A 270 6.95 -26.44 3.63
C PRO A 270 6.06 -26.39 4.89
N GLU A 271 5.33 -27.47 5.14
CA GLU A 271 4.43 -27.61 6.29
C GLU A 271 5.15 -27.14 7.56
N GLY A 272 4.57 -26.15 8.25
CA GLY A 272 5.09 -25.60 9.50
C GLY A 272 5.78 -24.23 9.44
N ARG A 273 5.91 -23.55 8.28
CA ARG A 273 6.47 -22.18 8.22
C ARG A 273 5.46 -21.12 7.79
N LEU A 274 5.34 -20.05 8.59
CA LEU A 274 4.48 -18.90 8.30
C LEU A 274 4.77 -18.30 6.91
N PRO A 275 3.73 -17.86 6.17
CA PRO A 275 3.89 -17.30 4.83
C PRO A 275 4.69 -15.99 4.88
N LYS A 276 5.68 -15.86 3.99
CA LYS A 276 6.44 -14.61 3.84
C LYS A 276 5.58 -13.58 3.11
N VAL A 277 5.19 -12.51 3.81
CA VAL A 277 4.32 -11.47 3.27
C VAL A 277 4.88 -10.06 3.54
N ARG A 278 4.39 -9.07 2.80
CA ARG A 278 4.52 -7.64 3.08
C ARG A 278 3.17 -7.13 3.58
N PRO A 279 3.07 -6.65 4.83
CA PRO A 279 1.86 -6.02 5.31
C PRO A 279 1.76 -4.60 4.76
N ILE A 280 0.76 -4.31 3.94
CA ILE A 280 0.48 -2.95 3.47
C ILE A 280 -0.68 -2.38 4.28
N CYS A 281 -0.45 -1.21 4.87
CA CYS A 281 -1.44 -0.45 5.62
C CYS A 281 -2.05 0.63 4.73
N LEU A 282 -3.29 0.43 4.30
CA LEU A 282 -4.03 1.42 3.53
C LEU A 282 -4.60 2.48 4.48
N LEU A 283 -4.10 3.72 4.37
CA LEU A 283 -4.49 4.87 5.19
C LEU A 283 -5.35 5.86 4.39
N ASP A 284 -6.17 6.62 5.12
CA ASP A 284 -7.04 7.68 4.60
C ASP A 284 -6.24 8.76 3.86
N GLU A 285 -6.80 9.31 2.79
CA GLU A 285 -6.06 10.26 1.94
C GLU A 285 -5.83 11.62 2.60
N ILE A 286 -6.79 12.08 3.41
CA ILE A 286 -6.64 13.33 4.18
C ILE A 286 -5.63 13.16 5.32
N GLY A 287 -5.65 12.03 6.03
CA GLY A 287 -4.62 11.69 7.00
C GLY A 287 -3.22 11.71 6.38
N LYS A 288 -3.05 11.06 5.22
CA LYS A 288 -1.76 11.11 4.50
C LYS A 288 -1.43 12.50 3.92
N ALA A 289 -2.41 13.37 3.68
CA ALA A 289 -2.16 14.75 3.29
C ALA A 289 -1.61 15.56 4.47
N PHE A 290 -2.13 15.34 5.67
CA PHE A 290 -1.60 15.91 6.90
C PHE A 290 -0.17 15.42 7.19
N GLU A 291 0.06 14.12 7.05
CA GLU A 291 1.40 13.53 7.15
C GLU A 291 2.43 14.19 6.20
N ARG A 292 2.01 14.60 4.99
CA ARG A 292 2.91 15.31 4.05
C ARG A 292 3.27 16.70 4.52
N ILE A 293 2.33 17.40 5.16
CA ILE A 293 2.61 18.71 5.73
C ILE A 293 3.64 18.54 6.83
N ILE A 294 3.43 17.60 7.76
CA ILE A 294 4.38 17.30 8.84
C ILE A 294 5.75 16.89 8.26
N ALA A 295 5.77 16.03 7.24
CA ALA A 295 6.99 15.63 6.55
C ALA A 295 7.75 16.82 5.97
N GLU A 296 7.07 17.74 5.31
CA GLU A 296 7.68 18.97 4.79
C GLU A 296 8.23 19.84 5.94
N ARG A 297 7.52 19.95 7.07
CA ARG A 297 8.01 20.68 8.24
C ARG A 297 9.26 20.05 8.86
N ILE A 298 9.34 18.72 8.91
CA ILE A 298 10.54 17.99 9.34
C ILE A 298 11.72 18.32 8.43
N LEU A 299 11.52 18.25 7.11
CA LEU A 299 12.59 18.55 6.14
C LEU A 299 13.05 20.01 6.24
N GLN A 300 12.11 20.96 6.31
CA GLN A 300 12.43 22.38 6.52
C GLN A 300 13.21 22.62 7.82
N TRP A 301 12.86 21.90 8.90
CA TRP A 301 13.59 21.98 10.15
C TRP A 301 15.04 21.53 9.99
N GLN A 302 15.28 20.41 9.30
CA GLN A 302 16.62 19.87 9.04
C GLN A 302 17.46 20.75 8.11
N ASP A 303 16.82 21.49 7.20
CA ASP A 303 17.52 22.44 6.35
C ASP A 303 18.10 23.59 7.18
N ILE A 304 17.35 24.06 8.18
CA ILE A 304 17.70 25.20 9.04
C ILE A 304 18.60 24.79 10.23
N HIS A 305 18.48 23.55 10.73
CA HIS A 305 19.21 23.05 11.91
C HIS A 305 20.15 21.89 11.51
N PRO A 306 21.46 22.15 11.32
CA PRO A 306 22.42 21.14 10.91
C PRO A 306 22.48 19.92 11.83
N ASP A 307 22.33 20.11 13.15
CA ASP A 307 22.37 19.03 14.14
C ASP A 307 21.20 18.03 14.00
N SER A 308 20.10 18.46 13.35
CA SER A 308 18.95 17.61 13.07
C SER A 308 19.09 16.80 11.77
N ARG A 309 20.14 17.03 10.97
CA ARG A 309 20.34 16.36 9.69
C ARG A 309 20.64 14.87 9.88
N LEU A 310 20.35 14.12 8.83
CA LEU A 310 20.65 12.69 8.76
C LEU A 310 22.11 12.49 8.31
N ALA A 311 22.68 11.36 8.72
CA ALA A 311 24.03 10.97 8.36
C ALA A 311 24.19 10.84 6.83
N ALA A 312 25.37 11.25 6.33
CA ALA A 312 25.66 11.33 4.90
C ALA A 312 25.79 9.96 4.23
N ASN A 313 25.71 8.87 4.97
CA ASN A 313 25.73 7.48 4.53
C ASN A 313 24.33 6.82 4.48
N GLN A 314 23.24 7.56 4.78
CA GLN A 314 21.86 7.12 4.51
C GLN A 314 21.40 7.50 3.11
N PHE A 315 21.24 6.51 2.22
CA PHE A 315 20.80 6.71 0.85
C PHE A 315 19.31 6.39 0.64
N GLY A 316 18.75 5.47 1.42
CA GLY A 316 17.36 5.07 1.29
C GLY A 316 16.43 6.15 1.80
N PHE A 317 15.36 6.44 1.05
CA PHE A 317 14.36 7.46 1.39
C PHE A 317 14.90 8.89 1.59
N THR A 318 16.13 9.16 1.18
CA THR A 318 16.76 10.49 1.23
C THR A 318 16.56 11.20 -0.11
N ARG A 319 16.14 12.47 -0.06
CA ARG A 319 15.92 13.28 -1.28
C ARG A 319 17.23 13.44 -2.05
N GLY A 320 17.17 13.20 -3.37
CA GLY A 320 18.33 13.36 -4.25
C GLY A 320 19.37 12.25 -4.14
N ARG A 321 19.05 11.13 -3.48
CA ARG A 321 19.92 9.96 -3.35
C ARG A 321 19.24 8.73 -3.92
N SER A 322 20.04 7.83 -4.46
CA SER A 322 19.61 6.62 -5.15
C SER A 322 20.47 5.42 -4.78
N THR A 323 20.03 4.24 -5.20
CA THR A 323 20.82 3.01 -5.06
C THR A 323 22.13 3.10 -5.84
N CYS A 324 22.14 3.82 -6.97
CA CYS A 324 23.36 4.01 -7.76
C CYS A 324 24.41 4.80 -6.97
N ASP A 325 24.01 5.84 -6.25
CA ASP A 325 24.93 6.66 -5.45
C ASP A 325 25.57 5.83 -4.33
N ALA A 326 24.78 4.98 -3.66
CA ALA A 326 25.27 4.06 -2.63
C ALA A 326 26.29 3.06 -3.21
N LEU A 327 26.00 2.47 -4.37
CA LEU A 327 26.89 1.52 -5.03
C LEU A 327 28.17 2.16 -5.54
N LEU A 328 28.11 3.42 -6.01
CA LEU A 328 29.29 4.18 -6.42
C LEU A 328 30.23 4.42 -5.24
N LEU A 329 29.68 4.79 -4.06
CA LEU A 329 30.47 4.95 -2.85
C LEU A 329 31.15 3.65 -2.42
N VAL A 330 30.41 2.53 -2.39
CA VAL A 330 30.99 1.20 -2.10
C VAL A 330 32.11 0.86 -3.08
N LYS A 331 31.90 1.10 -4.38
CA LYS A 331 32.89 0.85 -5.43
C LYS A 331 34.13 1.72 -5.24
N GLU A 332 33.97 2.98 -4.86
CA GLU A 332 35.08 3.90 -4.60
C GLU A 332 35.95 3.43 -3.43
N ILE A 333 35.32 3.12 -2.28
CA ILE A 333 36.01 2.63 -1.08
C ILE A 333 36.77 1.33 -1.38
N THR A 334 36.10 0.35 -1.98
CA THR A 334 36.70 -0.94 -2.32
C THR A 334 37.80 -0.82 -3.38
N SER A 335 37.63 0.05 -4.39
CA SER A 335 38.66 0.25 -5.42
C SER A 335 39.90 0.94 -4.87
N ARG A 336 39.74 1.89 -3.95
CA ARG A 336 40.86 2.56 -3.26
C ARG A 336 41.67 1.54 -2.45
N ALA A 337 40.99 0.81 -1.57
CA ALA A 337 41.64 -0.19 -0.72
C ALA A 337 42.40 -1.26 -1.52
N ILE A 338 41.80 -1.80 -2.58
CA ILE A 338 42.39 -2.92 -3.35
C ILE A 338 43.44 -2.44 -4.35
N LYS A 339 43.17 -1.37 -5.10
CA LYS A 339 44.02 -0.99 -6.25
C LYS A 339 45.06 0.06 -5.92
N ILE A 340 44.77 0.96 -4.99
CA ILE A 340 45.66 2.06 -4.64
C ILE A 340 46.50 1.63 -3.44
N ASP A 341 45.85 1.17 -2.38
CA ASP A 341 46.51 0.87 -1.11
C ASP A 341 47.06 -0.57 -1.07
N GLY A 342 46.68 -1.41 -2.04
CA GLY A 342 47.14 -2.81 -2.15
C GLY A 342 46.62 -3.74 -1.06
N GLY A 343 45.61 -3.31 -0.30
CA GLY A 343 44.99 -4.04 0.80
C GLY A 343 43.77 -4.86 0.39
N PHE A 344 42.96 -5.21 1.40
CA PHE A 344 41.74 -6.00 1.23
C PHE A 344 40.51 -5.19 1.65
N ALA A 345 39.35 -5.54 1.07
CA ALA A 345 38.07 -4.99 1.49
C ALA A 345 37.04 -6.12 1.72
N PHE A 346 36.39 -6.09 2.88
CA PHE A 346 35.31 -6.99 3.25
C PHE A 346 33.99 -6.25 3.25
N VAL A 347 32.97 -6.85 2.63
CA VAL A 347 31.61 -6.30 2.65
C VAL A 347 30.71 -7.21 3.47
N ILE A 348 30.16 -6.66 4.55
CA ILE A 348 29.21 -7.33 5.44
C ILE A 348 27.83 -6.74 5.19
N THR A 349 26.85 -7.60 4.95
CA THR A 349 25.46 -7.19 4.72
C THR A 349 24.59 -7.57 5.91
N LEU A 350 23.84 -6.59 6.43
CA LEU A 350 22.87 -6.77 7.50
C LEU A 350 21.46 -6.44 6.98
N ASP A 351 20.54 -7.39 7.16
CA ASP A 351 19.11 -7.20 6.89
C ASP A 351 18.33 -7.25 8.20
N ILE A 352 17.48 -6.25 8.42
CA ILE A 352 16.66 -6.13 9.63
C ILE A 352 15.32 -6.81 9.38
N ARG A 353 15.07 -7.89 10.14
CA ARG A 353 13.79 -8.59 10.05
C ARG A 353 12.64 -7.64 10.43
N ASN A 354 11.71 -7.45 9.50
CA ASN A 354 10.47 -6.71 9.76
C ASN A 354 10.71 -5.28 10.29
N ALA A 355 11.76 -4.62 9.79
CA ALA A 355 12.22 -3.30 10.19
C ALA A 355 11.11 -2.29 10.53
N PHE A 356 10.35 -1.85 9.51
CA PHE A 356 9.32 -0.82 9.65
C PHE A 356 8.25 -1.12 10.70
N ASN A 357 7.84 -2.37 10.85
CA ASN A 357 6.75 -2.71 11.77
C ASN A 357 7.25 -3.04 13.19
N SER A 358 8.57 -3.15 13.39
CA SER A 358 9.14 -3.60 14.68
C SER A 358 9.81 -2.49 15.48
N ILE A 359 10.00 -1.31 14.90
CA ILE A 359 10.69 -0.22 15.59
C ILE A 359 9.87 0.31 16.78
N PRO A 360 10.39 0.29 18.02
CA PRO A 360 9.64 0.80 19.17
C PRO A 360 9.40 2.31 19.09
N TRP A 361 8.18 2.76 19.36
CA TRP A 361 7.83 4.19 19.33
C TRP A 361 8.71 5.07 20.25
N PRO A 362 9.12 4.63 21.46
CA PRO A 362 10.01 5.42 22.30
C PRO A 362 11.38 5.69 21.68
N VAL A 363 11.86 4.80 20.81
CA VAL A 363 13.12 5.02 20.07
C VAL A 363 12.96 6.18 19.10
N ILE A 364 11.84 6.23 18.37
CA ILE A 364 11.51 7.32 17.45
C ILE A 364 11.37 8.64 18.21
N CYS A 365 10.59 8.65 19.30
CA CYS A 365 10.35 9.85 20.11
C CYS A 365 11.64 10.40 20.74
N ARG A 366 12.53 9.53 21.24
CA ARG A 366 13.84 9.95 21.77
C ARG A 366 14.78 10.46 20.68
N ALA A 367 14.78 9.85 19.49
CA ALA A 367 15.58 10.32 18.37
C ALA A 367 15.16 11.73 17.92
N LEU A 368 13.84 11.99 17.83
CA LEU A 368 13.32 13.33 17.51
C LEU A 368 13.80 14.39 18.52
N ARG A 369 13.78 14.07 19.83
CA ARG A 369 14.22 15.02 20.86
C ARG A 369 15.72 15.23 20.86
N ARG A 370 16.52 14.16 20.74
CA ARG A 370 17.98 14.26 20.69
C ARG A 370 18.46 15.05 19.49
N LYS A 371 17.79 14.90 18.34
CA LYS A 371 18.06 15.71 17.15
C LYS A 371 17.50 17.13 17.23
N GLY A 372 16.91 17.53 18.35
CA GLY A 372 16.47 18.90 18.58
C GLY A 372 15.30 19.35 17.70
N PHE A 373 14.42 18.45 17.27
CA PHE A 373 13.20 18.86 16.53
C PHE A 373 12.29 19.72 17.41
N SER A 374 11.54 20.64 16.77
CA SER A 374 10.61 21.52 17.48
C SER A 374 9.60 20.74 18.34
N THR A 375 9.19 21.36 19.45
CA THR A 375 8.24 20.77 20.40
C THR A 375 6.90 20.43 19.75
N TYR A 376 6.38 21.28 18.85
CA TYR A 376 5.10 21.01 18.17
C TYR A 376 5.19 19.80 17.22
N ILE A 377 6.33 19.58 16.55
CA ILE A 377 6.56 18.40 15.70
C ILE A 377 6.65 17.15 16.56
N CYS A 378 7.41 17.21 17.66
CA CYS A 378 7.51 16.08 18.59
C CYS A 378 6.12 15.72 19.17
N ARG A 379 5.35 16.71 19.59
CA ARG A 379 4.02 16.53 20.18
C ARG A 379 3.01 15.89 19.21
N ILE A 380 2.93 16.38 17.97
CA ILE A 380 2.04 15.77 16.97
C ILE A 380 2.49 14.36 16.59
N LEU A 381 3.80 14.09 16.59
CA LEU A 381 4.36 12.77 16.28
C LEU A 381 4.15 11.75 17.41
N ASP A 382 4.25 12.18 18.67
CA ASP A 382 3.85 11.36 19.82
C ASP A 382 2.39 10.92 19.66
N SER A 383 1.50 11.86 19.31
CA SER A 383 0.10 11.53 19.02
C SER A 383 -0.07 10.66 17.77
N TYR A 384 0.71 10.88 16.71
CA TYR A 384 0.65 10.07 15.48
C TYR A 384 0.99 8.59 15.73
N LEU A 385 1.95 8.33 16.63
CA LEU A 385 2.43 7.00 16.95
C LEU A 385 1.48 6.25 17.89
N CYS A 386 0.86 6.90 18.88
CA CYS A 386 -0.01 6.21 19.85
C CYS A 386 -1.38 5.78 19.30
N ASP A 387 -2.03 4.78 19.93
CA ASP A 387 -3.40 4.33 19.65
C ASP A 387 -3.69 3.97 18.18
N ARG A 388 -2.70 3.40 17.49
CA ARG A 388 -2.86 2.96 16.11
C ARG A 388 -3.51 1.60 16.02
N VAL A 389 -4.35 1.41 15.01
CA VAL A 389 -5.14 0.19 14.83
C VAL A 389 -5.12 -0.26 13.37
N ILE A 390 -4.87 -1.54 13.16
CA ILE A 390 -5.04 -2.20 11.86
C ILE A 390 -6.36 -2.96 11.82
N ARG A 391 -7.02 -2.90 10.66
CA ARG A 391 -8.30 -3.56 10.37
C ARG A 391 -8.12 -4.62 9.30
N TYR A 392 -8.65 -5.81 9.51
CA TYR A 392 -8.62 -6.89 8.53
C TYR A 392 -9.92 -7.68 8.50
N ILE A 393 -10.12 -8.48 7.46
CA ILE A 393 -11.25 -9.39 7.33
C ILE A 393 -10.73 -10.81 7.57
N GLY A 394 -11.32 -11.50 8.53
CA GLY A 394 -10.99 -12.90 8.82
C GLY A 394 -11.73 -13.88 7.91
N GLN A 395 -11.40 -15.16 8.03
CA GLN A 395 -11.97 -16.25 7.22
C GLN A 395 -13.52 -16.32 7.25
N ASN A 396 -14.14 -15.91 8.35
CA ASN A 396 -15.61 -15.84 8.48
C ASN A 396 -16.25 -14.59 7.82
N GLY A 397 -15.47 -13.78 7.11
CA GLY A 397 -15.92 -12.54 6.49
C GLY A 397 -16.20 -11.39 7.47
N ARG A 398 -15.92 -11.58 8.78
CA ARG A 398 -16.07 -10.52 9.79
C ARG A 398 -14.84 -9.63 9.84
N ARG A 399 -15.05 -8.40 10.28
CA ARG A 399 -13.98 -7.43 10.50
C ARG A 399 -13.41 -7.58 11.89
N TYR A 400 -12.10 -7.50 11.96
CA TYR A 400 -11.32 -7.51 13.17
C TYR A 400 -10.45 -6.26 13.22
N GLU A 401 -10.15 -5.85 14.45
CA GLU A 401 -9.23 -4.75 14.74
C GLU A 401 -8.12 -5.29 15.63
N ARG A 402 -6.90 -4.78 15.42
CA ARG A 402 -5.74 -5.10 16.25
C ARG A 402 -4.96 -3.81 16.52
N ALA A 403 -4.66 -3.56 17.79
CA ALA A 403 -3.79 -2.46 18.18
C ALA A 403 -2.36 -2.71 17.69
N MET A 404 -1.70 -1.65 17.27
CA MET A 404 -0.26 -1.62 17.07
C MET A 404 0.38 -1.09 18.35
N GLU A 405 1.57 -1.58 18.66
CA GLU A 405 2.36 -1.11 19.83
C GLU A 405 3.80 -0.72 19.43
N ALA A 406 4.16 -0.95 18.17
CA ALA A 406 5.43 -0.60 17.60
C ALA A 406 5.28 -0.41 16.09
N GLY A 407 6.30 0.18 15.50
CA GLY A 407 6.46 0.33 14.07
C GLY A 407 5.73 1.53 13.48
N VAL A 408 6.09 1.82 12.24
CA VAL A 408 5.42 2.79 11.39
C VAL A 408 4.70 2.06 10.26
N PRO A 409 3.43 2.40 9.96
CA PRO A 409 2.65 1.64 8.98
C PRO A 409 3.28 1.67 7.59
N GLN A 410 3.48 0.49 6.98
CA GLN A 410 3.97 0.40 5.60
C GLN A 410 2.88 0.87 4.62
N GLY A 411 3.00 2.12 4.15
CA GLY A 411 1.97 2.84 3.40
C GLY A 411 1.71 4.27 3.93
N SER A 412 2.25 4.58 5.11
CA SER A 412 2.37 5.95 5.62
C SER A 412 3.37 6.77 4.82
N VAL A 413 3.18 8.08 4.85
CA VAL A 413 4.12 9.07 4.29
C VAL A 413 5.25 9.33 5.27
N LEU A 414 4.94 9.42 6.58
CA LEU A 414 5.93 9.69 7.61
C LEU A 414 6.84 8.48 7.92
N GLY A 415 6.37 7.26 7.68
CA GLY A 415 7.09 6.04 8.08
C GLY A 415 8.55 6.00 7.62
N PRO A 416 8.86 6.21 6.34
CA PRO A 416 10.25 6.27 5.87
C PRO A 416 11.12 7.33 6.54
N ILE A 417 10.56 8.52 6.81
CA ILE A 417 11.28 9.63 7.44
C ILE A 417 11.58 9.30 8.91
N LEU A 418 10.58 8.79 9.63
CA LEU A 418 10.73 8.40 11.03
C LEU A 418 11.69 7.22 11.20
N TRP A 419 11.70 6.28 10.24
CA TRP A 419 12.70 5.21 10.18
C TRP A 419 14.11 5.81 10.07
N ASN A 420 14.35 6.68 9.08
CA ASN A 420 15.67 7.27 8.91
C ASN A 420 16.13 8.06 10.15
N ILE A 421 15.25 8.88 10.74
CA ILE A 421 15.57 9.68 11.94
C ILE A 421 15.96 8.79 13.13
N SER A 422 15.28 7.67 13.31
CA SER A 422 15.51 6.77 14.44
C SER A 422 16.68 5.82 14.23
N TYR A 423 16.94 5.42 12.99
CA TYR A 423 18.06 4.56 12.62
C TYR A 423 19.39 5.33 12.49
N ASP A 424 19.33 6.66 12.42
CA ASP A 424 20.50 7.52 12.18
C ASP A 424 21.63 7.33 13.20
N ASP A 425 21.32 7.02 14.46
CA ASP A 425 22.35 6.80 15.48
C ASP A 425 23.28 5.63 15.13
N ILE A 426 22.75 4.60 14.45
CA ILE A 426 23.53 3.42 14.06
C ILE A 426 24.58 3.80 13.01
N LEU A 427 24.29 4.82 12.20
CA LEU A 427 25.18 5.34 11.17
C LEU A 427 26.30 6.23 11.70
N SER A 428 26.26 6.56 12.99
CA SER A 428 27.29 7.37 13.68
C SER A 428 28.19 6.53 14.59
N ILE A 429 28.10 5.20 14.56
CA ILE A 429 28.88 4.33 15.46
C ILE A 429 30.35 4.22 15.00
N ASP A 430 30.61 4.32 13.70
CA ASP A 430 31.92 4.16 13.08
C ASP A 430 32.63 5.51 12.80
N SER A 431 32.12 6.63 13.32
CA SER A 431 32.70 7.96 13.01
C SER A 431 34.17 8.12 13.39
N ASP A 432 34.68 7.23 14.23
CA ASP A 432 36.03 7.28 14.79
C ASP A 432 36.96 6.20 14.19
N ASP A 433 36.48 5.35 13.26
CA ASP A 433 37.27 4.31 12.60
C ASP A 433 37.33 4.51 11.08
N ASP A 434 38.44 5.07 10.60
CA ASP A 434 38.67 5.34 9.18
C ASP A 434 38.65 4.08 8.29
N ASN A 435 38.81 2.90 8.89
CA ASN A 435 38.83 1.61 8.17
C ASN A 435 37.45 0.95 8.06
N SER A 436 36.43 1.52 8.69
CA SER A 436 35.07 1.00 8.68
C SER A 436 34.12 2.02 8.07
N ASN A 437 33.33 1.59 7.10
CA ASN A 437 32.36 2.45 6.44
C ASN A 437 30.98 1.79 6.48
N ILE A 438 30.08 2.33 7.29
CA ILE A 438 28.68 1.93 7.34
C ILE A 438 27.91 2.70 6.26
N ILE A 439 27.23 1.99 5.37
CA ILE A 439 26.41 2.53 4.28
C ILE A 439 25.02 1.92 4.37
N CYS A 440 23.99 2.75 4.45
CA CYS A 440 22.61 2.28 4.52
C CYS A 440 21.78 2.66 3.32
N TYR A 441 20.93 1.73 2.89
CA TYR A 441 19.79 1.98 2.04
C TYR A 441 18.53 1.52 2.76
N ALA A 442 17.92 2.46 3.49
CA ALA A 442 16.78 2.22 4.37
C ALA A 442 17.13 1.24 5.50
N ASP A 443 16.60 0.01 5.46
CA ASP A 443 16.85 -1.08 6.40
C ASP A 443 18.05 -1.95 6.00
N ASN A 444 18.47 -1.92 4.74
CA ASN A 444 19.65 -2.66 4.29
C ASN A 444 20.91 -1.89 4.72
N THR A 445 21.74 -2.53 5.54
CA THR A 445 22.99 -1.95 6.03
C THR A 445 24.16 -2.73 5.45
N LEU A 446 25.11 -2.01 4.85
CA LEU A 446 26.39 -2.51 4.38
C LEU A 446 27.48 -1.96 5.29
N ILE A 447 28.36 -2.82 5.74
CA ILE A 447 29.57 -2.43 6.47
C ILE A 447 30.74 -2.83 5.58
N VAL A 448 31.53 -1.85 5.15
CA VAL A 448 32.73 -2.06 4.35
C VAL A 448 33.94 -1.86 5.26
N VAL A 449 34.68 -2.94 5.51
CA VAL A 449 35.90 -2.92 6.31
C VAL A 449 37.11 -3.04 5.39
N THR A 450 38.01 -2.07 5.45
CA THR A 450 39.26 -2.05 4.68
C THR A 450 40.42 -2.47 5.58
N VAL A 451 41.33 -3.26 5.02
CA VAL A 451 42.49 -3.79 5.74
C VAL A 451 43.73 -3.50 4.91
N GLU A 452 44.71 -2.83 5.51
CA GLU A 452 46.00 -2.58 4.86
C GLU A 452 46.75 -3.90 4.55
N PRO A 453 47.60 -3.92 3.51
CA PRO A 453 48.39 -5.10 3.20
C PRO A 453 49.34 -5.44 4.37
N VAL A 454 49.17 -6.65 4.91
CA VAL A 454 50.00 -7.16 6.01
C VAL A 454 51.44 -7.34 5.52
N THR A 455 52.36 -6.49 5.97
CA THR A 455 53.80 -6.69 5.77
C THR A 455 54.53 -7.34 6.96
N GLN A 456 53.83 -7.76 8.01
CA GLN A 456 54.46 -8.52 9.12
C GLN A 456 53.58 -9.66 9.63
N ILE A 457 54.18 -10.85 9.64
CA ILE A 457 53.64 -12.11 10.17
C ILE A 457 53.54 -12.03 11.70
N ILE A 458 52.33 -12.30 12.21
CA ILE A 458 51.93 -13.02 13.44
C ILE A 458 52.77 -12.77 14.71
N ASP A 459 52.20 -12.05 15.68
CA ASP A 459 52.00 -12.56 17.05
C ASP A 459 51.26 -11.50 17.88
N ALA A 460 49.93 -11.61 17.97
CA ALA A 460 49.18 -11.03 19.08
C ALA A 460 47.97 -11.93 19.35
N SER A 461 48.07 -12.61 20.49
CA SER A 461 47.09 -13.52 21.05
C SER A 461 45.66 -13.00 20.97
N VAL A 462 44.78 -13.88 20.52
CA VAL A 462 43.35 -13.83 20.74
C VAL A 462 43.09 -13.77 22.23
N ASP A 463 42.68 -12.63 22.75
CA ASP A 463 41.72 -12.57 23.84
C ASP A 463 41.02 -11.22 23.85
N GLN A 464 39.69 -11.28 23.73
CA GLN A 464 38.64 -10.38 24.25
C GLN A 464 37.48 -10.28 23.25
N PRO A 465 36.37 -11.02 23.45
CA PRO A 465 35.07 -10.55 23.00
C PRO A 465 34.41 -9.74 24.12
N VAL A 466 33.78 -8.62 23.75
CA VAL A 466 32.55 -8.00 24.30
C VAL A 466 32.70 -6.48 24.22
N VAL A 467 32.12 -5.90 23.17
CA VAL A 467 31.66 -4.51 23.17
C VAL A 467 30.16 -4.54 23.44
N PRO A 468 29.64 -3.80 24.43
CA PRO A 468 28.22 -3.80 24.75
C PRO A 468 27.43 -3.11 23.64
N VAL A 469 26.51 -3.85 23.02
CA VAL A 469 25.52 -3.27 22.09
C VAL A 469 24.61 -2.34 22.89
N GLY A 470 24.73 -1.04 22.61
CA GLY A 470 23.88 0.00 23.17
C GLY A 470 22.39 -0.27 22.92
N SER A 471 21.60 0.02 23.96
CA SER A 471 20.13 0.06 24.18
C SER A 471 19.05 -0.12 23.08
N GLN A 472 19.33 -0.63 21.87
CA GLN A 472 18.34 -0.91 20.84
C GLN A 472 18.26 -2.41 20.54
N GLN A 473 17.16 -3.04 20.98
CA GLN A 473 16.86 -4.44 20.67
C GLN A 473 16.32 -4.56 19.24
N LEU A 474 17.20 -4.57 18.24
CA LEU A 474 16.89 -4.94 16.87
C LEU A 474 17.50 -6.32 16.58
N TRP A 475 16.70 -7.25 16.04
CA TRP A 475 17.17 -8.57 15.65
C TRP A 475 17.87 -8.48 14.29
N VAL A 476 19.20 -8.59 14.31
CA VAL A 476 20.06 -8.55 13.12
C VAL A 476 20.20 -9.95 12.51
N ARG A 477 20.06 -10.08 11.19
CA ARG A 477 20.36 -11.31 10.46
C ARG A 477 21.62 -11.11 9.60
N LEU A 478 22.65 -11.91 9.84
CA LEU A 478 23.85 -12.00 9.01
C LEU A 478 23.53 -12.87 7.78
N ASP A 479 23.50 -12.28 6.59
CA ASP A 479 23.08 -13.01 5.39
C ASP A 479 24.22 -13.33 4.40
N ARG A 480 25.43 -12.74 4.52
CA ARG A 480 26.67 -13.17 3.83
C ARG A 480 27.89 -12.33 4.23
N ILE A 481 29.05 -12.98 4.33
CA ILE A 481 30.39 -12.35 4.27
C ILE A 481 30.96 -12.67 2.89
N GLN A 482 31.38 -11.67 2.12
CA GLN A 482 32.09 -11.86 0.86
C GLN A 482 33.44 -11.14 0.94
N SER A 483 34.54 -11.88 0.75
CA SER A 483 35.85 -11.31 0.48
C SER A 483 35.95 -10.99 -1.02
N VAL A 484 36.52 -9.83 -1.35
CA VAL A 484 36.82 -9.45 -2.74
C VAL A 484 38.34 -9.43 -2.88
N GLU A 485 38.88 -10.47 -3.51
CA GLU A 485 40.31 -10.55 -3.87
C GLU A 485 40.47 -10.22 -5.36
N SER A 486 41.54 -9.48 -5.71
CA SER A 486 41.88 -9.26 -7.11
C SER A 486 42.62 -10.48 -7.66
N GLU A 487 42.01 -11.23 -8.59
CA GLU A 487 42.77 -12.16 -9.43
C GLU A 487 43.68 -11.37 -10.38
N GLY A 488 44.99 -11.45 -10.12
CA GLY A 488 46.04 -10.94 -10.98
C GLY A 488 46.22 -11.78 -12.26
N GLN A 489 46.56 -11.10 -13.35
CA GLN A 489 46.69 -11.59 -14.72
C GLN A 489 47.48 -12.89 -14.90
N GLY A 490 46.89 -13.82 -15.68
CA GLY A 490 47.58 -14.95 -16.30
C GLY A 490 47.43 -14.91 -17.83
N SER A 491 48.56 -14.69 -18.51
CA SER A 491 48.82 -14.76 -19.95
C SER A 491 47.94 -15.74 -20.76
N ARG A 492 47.51 -15.31 -21.96
CA ARG A 492 47.39 -16.15 -23.16
C ARG A 492 47.25 -15.31 -24.44
N ASP A 493 48.28 -15.41 -25.27
CA ASP A 493 48.24 -15.12 -26.70
C ASP A 493 47.07 -15.83 -27.39
N ALA A 494 46.29 -15.09 -28.19
CA ALA A 494 45.53 -15.64 -29.31
C ALA A 494 45.24 -14.52 -30.32
N THR A 495 45.80 -14.67 -31.51
CA THR A 495 45.55 -13.86 -32.72
C THR A 495 44.07 -13.89 -33.15
N PRO A 496 43.53 -12.82 -33.76
CA PRO A 496 42.15 -12.80 -34.22
C PRO A 496 42.03 -13.26 -35.68
N SER A 497 41.18 -14.26 -35.94
CA SER A 497 40.68 -14.59 -37.29
C SER A 497 39.32 -13.90 -37.52
N PRO A 498 39.04 -13.35 -38.72
CA PRO A 498 37.82 -12.58 -38.98
C PRO A 498 36.66 -13.50 -39.39
N GLY A 499 35.49 -13.32 -38.76
CA GLY A 499 34.23 -13.94 -39.15
C GLY A 499 33.46 -13.12 -40.21
N PRO A 500 32.60 -13.75 -41.03
CA PRO A 500 32.02 -13.17 -42.24
C PRO A 500 30.78 -12.28 -41.97
N PRO A 501 30.37 -11.43 -42.94
CA PRO A 501 29.32 -10.45 -42.73
C PRO A 501 27.92 -11.07 -42.81
N MET A 502 27.03 -10.56 -41.95
CA MET A 502 25.59 -10.81 -41.98
C MET A 502 24.96 -10.30 -43.30
N LYS A 503 24.09 -11.13 -43.89
CA LYS A 503 22.96 -10.69 -44.72
C LYS A 503 21.67 -10.99 -43.97
#